data_AF-A0A661H9T9-F1
#
_entry.id   AF-A0A661H9T9-F1
#
_cell.length_a   1.000
_cell.length_b   1.000
_cell.length_c   1.000
_cell.angle_alpha   90.00
_cell.angle_beta   90.00
_cell.angle_gamma   90.00
#
_symmetry.space_group_name_H-M   'P 1'
#
loop_
_entity.id
_entity.type
_entity.pdbx_description
1 polymer ?
#
loop_
_entity_poly.entity_id
_entity_poly.type
_entity_poly.pdbx_seq_one_letter_code
_entity_poly.pdbx_strand_id
1 'polypeptide(L)'
;GSPGAHVMNYLKASTARNPKTQSFQFWLTMPASGTPFPPGRPVTITIDLQEVGFGADTGLLLPLTALEAGAEGAFRVWRYENGVVTPAPVQVGRITQEGALILSGLWAGDLIVTSGLYRLRPGQAVDIQIQNQGQ
;
A
#
# COMPACT_ATOMS: atom_id res chain seq x y z
N GLY A 1 12.20 -5.83 -36.14
CA GLY A 1 11.30 -6.92 -35.76
C GLY A 1 10.54 -6.49 -34.54
N SER A 2 9.21 -6.49 -34.60
CA SER A 2 8.36 -6.08 -33.48
C SER A 2 8.70 -6.91 -32.24
N PRO A 3 8.86 -6.29 -31.05
CA PRO A 3 9.00 -7.05 -29.82
C PRO A 3 7.71 -7.83 -29.58
N GLY A 4 7.72 -9.13 -29.89
CA GLY A 4 6.61 -10.02 -29.56
C GLY A 4 6.57 -10.18 -28.04
N ALA A 5 5.47 -9.76 -27.41
CA ALA A 5 5.20 -10.13 -26.03
C ALA A 5 4.85 -11.62 -25.99
N HIS A 6 5.51 -12.37 -25.12
CA HIS A 6 5.26 -13.79 -24.94
C HIS A 6 4.90 -14.06 -23.49
N VAL A 7 3.86 -14.86 -23.26
CA VAL A 7 3.50 -15.32 -21.91
C VAL A 7 4.55 -16.32 -21.43
N MET A 8 5.12 -16.04 -20.27
CA MET A 8 6.12 -16.89 -19.62
C MET A 8 5.45 -17.70 -18.50
N ASN A 9 5.84 -18.95 -18.37
CA ASN A 9 5.46 -19.83 -17.28
C ASN A 9 6.62 -19.92 -16.27
N TYR A 10 6.30 -19.84 -14.99
CA TYR A 10 7.28 -20.07 -13.93
C TYR A 10 7.69 -21.55 -13.87
N LEU A 11 8.99 -21.81 -13.75
CA LEU A 11 9.51 -23.17 -13.54
C LEU A 11 10.08 -23.34 -12.13
N LYS A 12 11.04 -22.50 -11.73
CA LYS A 12 11.66 -22.53 -10.41
C LYS A 12 12.38 -21.22 -10.10
N ALA A 13 12.70 -21.01 -8.83
CA ALA A 13 13.54 -19.92 -8.34
C ALA A 13 14.66 -20.45 -7.44
N SER A 14 15.72 -19.66 -7.25
CA SER A 14 16.72 -19.94 -6.23
C SER A 14 16.11 -19.72 -4.84
N THR A 15 16.44 -20.61 -3.91
CA THR A 15 16.00 -20.47 -2.50
C THR A 15 16.95 -19.57 -1.71
N ALA A 16 18.21 -19.46 -2.16
CA ALA A 16 19.20 -18.57 -1.59
C ALA A 16 19.42 -17.34 -2.47
N ARG A 17 19.65 -16.21 -1.81
CA ARG A 17 20.06 -14.95 -2.44
C ARG A 17 21.54 -15.02 -2.79
N ASN A 18 21.92 -14.54 -3.97
CA ASN A 18 23.33 -14.40 -4.33
C ASN A 18 24.00 -13.37 -3.39
N PRO A 19 25.08 -13.73 -2.65
CA PRO A 19 25.67 -12.86 -1.65
C PRO A 19 26.38 -11.63 -2.24
N LYS A 20 26.83 -11.70 -3.50
CA LYS A 20 27.53 -10.60 -4.17
C LYS A 20 26.56 -9.64 -4.86
N THR A 21 25.63 -10.18 -5.64
CA THR A 21 24.70 -9.39 -6.46
C THR A 21 23.37 -9.13 -5.78
N GLN A 22 23.17 -9.68 -4.59
CA GLN A 22 21.98 -9.38 -3.80
C GLN A 22 20.66 -9.79 -4.49
N SER A 23 20.73 -10.71 -5.46
CA SER A 23 19.66 -11.07 -6.38
C SER A 23 19.25 -12.55 -6.24
N PHE A 24 18.02 -12.87 -6.68
CA PHE A 24 17.53 -14.24 -6.86
C PHE A 24 17.52 -14.64 -8.33
N GLN A 25 17.66 -15.92 -8.61
CA GLN A 25 17.58 -16.45 -9.97
C GLN A 25 16.22 -17.09 -10.23
N PHE A 26 15.66 -16.86 -11.41
CA PHE A 26 14.41 -17.43 -11.85
C PHE A 26 14.64 -18.21 -13.15
N TRP A 27 13.98 -19.36 -13.27
CA TRP A 27 13.89 -20.12 -14.49
C TRP A 27 12.45 -20.04 -14.98
N LEU A 28 12.29 -19.60 -16.23
CA LEU A 28 11.02 -19.43 -16.90
C LEU A 28 11.00 -20.32 -18.14
N THR A 29 9.81 -20.76 -18.53
CA THR A 29 9.57 -21.47 -19.79
C THR A 29 8.55 -20.71 -20.61
N MET A 30 8.53 -20.94 -21.91
CA MET A 30 7.52 -20.39 -22.81
C MET A 30 7.07 -21.47 -23.78
N PRO A 31 5.83 -21.41 -24.29
CA PRO A 31 5.39 -22.33 -25.33
C PRO A 31 6.36 -22.30 -26.51
N ALA A 32 6.63 -23.48 -27.09
CA ALA A 32 7.46 -23.56 -28.28
C ALA A 32 6.82 -22.72 -29.39
N SER A 33 7.54 -21.68 -29.83
CA SER A 33 7.18 -20.93 -31.01
C SER A 33 7.88 -21.55 -32.22
N GLY A 34 7.23 -21.49 -33.40
CA GLY A 34 7.78 -22.06 -34.64
C GLY A 34 9.11 -21.45 -35.09
N THR A 35 9.60 -20.40 -34.42
CA THR A 35 10.92 -19.79 -34.66
C THR A 35 11.75 -19.86 -33.37
N PRO A 36 12.92 -20.53 -33.37
CA PRO A 36 13.80 -20.60 -32.21
C PRO A 36 14.23 -19.20 -31.73
N PHE A 37 14.17 -18.96 -30.43
CA PHE A 37 14.70 -17.73 -29.83
C PHE A 37 16.23 -17.84 -29.69
N PRO A 38 17.03 -16.94 -30.30
CA PRO A 38 18.48 -17.07 -30.29
C PRO A 38 19.07 -16.81 -28.89
N PRO A 39 20.06 -17.61 -28.46
CA PRO A 39 20.75 -17.38 -27.19
C PRO A 39 21.57 -16.08 -27.23
N GLY A 40 21.79 -15.49 -26.05
CA GLY A 40 22.67 -14.33 -25.88
C GLY A 40 22.03 -12.96 -26.15
N ARG A 41 20.77 -12.91 -26.58
CA ARG A 41 20.02 -11.65 -26.72
C ARG A 41 19.41 -11.22 -25.38
N PRO A 42 19.63 -9.98 -24.91
CA PRO A 42 18.94 -9.48 -23.72
C PRO A 42 17.43 -9.39 -23.99
N VAL A 43 16.65 -9.69 -22.95
CA VAL A 43 15.19 -9.62 -22.96
C VAL A 43 14.70 -8.83 -21.76
N THR A 44 13.53 -8.22 -21.90
CA THR A 44 12.84 -7.58 -20.79
C THR A 44 11.69 -8.47 -20.36
N ILE A 45 11.61 -8.75 -19.06
CA ILE A 45 10.49 -9.47 -18.45
C ILE A 45 9.64 -8.44 -17.72
N THR A 46 8.34 -8.39 -18.04
CA THR A 46 7.36 -7.54 -17.38
C THR A 46 6.48 -8.42 -16.51
N ILE A 47 6.26 -8.02 -15.26
CA ILE A 47 5.40 -8.72 -14.31
C ILE A 47 4.36 -7.70 -13.85
N ASP A 48 3.08 -8.02 -14.03
CA ASP A 48 2.01 -7.21 -13.44
C ASP A 48 1.89 -7.55 -11.95
N LEU A 49 2.51 -6.72 -11.11
CA LEU A 49 2.50 -6.89 -9.67
C LEU A 49 1.10 -6.78 -9.08
N GLN A 50 0.17 -6.08 -9.73
CA GLN A 50 -1.20 -5.95 -9.22
C GLN A 50 -1.98 -7.25 -9.45
N GLU A 51 -1.87 -7.83 -10.64
CA GLU A 51 -2.52 -9.10 -10.98
C GLU A 51 -2.04 -10.24 -10.09
N VAL A 52 -0.74 -10.27 -9.75
CA VAL A 52 -0.18 -11.31 -8.86
C VAL A 52 -0.37 -11.03 -7.36
N GLY A 53 -1.25 -10.08 -7.00
CA GLY A 53 -1.61 -9.80 -5.60
C GLY A 53 -0.60 -8.97 -4.81
N PHE A 54 0.40 -8.40 -5.50
CA PHE A 54 1.34 -7.40 -4.97
C PHE A 54 0.91 -5.97 -5.35
N GLY A 55 -0.37 -5.76 -5.61
CA GLY A 55 -0.93 -4.45 -5.93
C GLY A 55 -0.66 -3.44 -4.82
N ALA A 56 -0.44 -2.19 -5.20
CA ALA A 56 -0.42 -1.12 -4.22
C ALA A 56 -1.86 -0.95 -3.73
N ASP A 57 -2.12 -1.32 -2.48
CA ASP A 57 -3.33 -0.92 -1.79
C ASP A 57 -3.54 0.58 -2.04
N THR A 58 -4.70 0.93 -2.59
CA THR A 58 -5.09 2.33 -2.86
C THR A 58 -5.90 2.80 -1.67
N GLY A 59 -5.47 3.87 -1.03
CA GLY A 59 -6.06 4.36 0.20
C GLY A 59 -5.56 5.75 0.58
N LEU A 60 -6.09 6.29 1.68
CA LEU A 60 -5.69 7.58 2.23
C LEU A 60 -4.48 7.39 3.14
N LEU A 61 -3.38 8.11 2.88
CA LEU A 61 -2.21 8.09 3.76
C LEU A 61 -2.41 9.10 4.89
N LEU A 62 -2.42 8.62 6.14
CA LEU A 62 -2.57 9.44 7.33
C LEU A 62 -1.33 9.39 8.23
N PRO A 63 -1.01 10.48 8.94
CA PRO A 63 -0.03 10.44 10.01
C PRO A 63 -0.42 9.42 11.08
N LEU A 64 0.55 8.70 11.64
CA LEU A 64 0.30 7.74 12.74
C LEU A 64 -0.32 8.42 13.97
N THR A 65 -0.08 9.71 14.17
CA THR A 65 -0.64 10.49 15.29
C THR A 65 -2.16 10.67 15.20
N ALA A 66 -2.77 10.41 14.05
CA ALA A 66 -4.22 10.49 13.83
C ALA A 66 -4.93 9.15 14.13
N LEU A 67 -4.18 8.06 14.30
CA LEU A 67 -4.71 6.74 14.59
C LEU A 67 -4.77 6.47 16.09
N GLU A 68 -5.90 5.95 16.53
CA GLU A 68 -6.10 5.46 17.89
C GLU A 68 -6.39 3.95 17.84
N ALA A 69 -5.64 3.18 18.63
CA ALA A 69 -5.89 1.77 18.81
C ALA A 69 -7.17 1.55 19.64
N GLY A 70 -8.08 0.73 19.12
CA GLY A 70 -9.28 0.26 19.79
C GLY A 70 -9.10 -1.11 20.44
N ALA A 71 -10.21 -1.74 20.82
CA ALA A 71 -10.22 -3.11 21.31
C ALA A 71 -9.84 -4.10 20.20
N GLU A 72 -9.22 -5.22 20.58
CA GLU A 72 -8.97 -6.37 19.70
C GLU A 72 -8.20 -6.06 18.40
N GLY A 73 -7.33 -5.05 18.42
CA GLY A 73 -6.50 -4.67 17.27
C GLY A 73 -7.24 -3.85 16.21
N ALA A 74 -8.47 -3.40 16.47
CA ALA A 74 -9.13 -2.43 15.63
C ALA A 74 -8.47 -1.05 15.72
N PHE A 75 -8.56 -0.27 14.65
CA PHE A 75 -8.14 1.13 14.65
C PHE A 75 -9.32 2.05 14.40
N ARG A 76 -9.24 3.25 14.98
CA ARG A 76 -10.19 4.33 14.73
C ARG A 76 -9.47 5.64 14.56
N VAL A 77 -10.16 6.57 13.90
CA VAL A 77 -9.78 7.99 13.82
C VAL A 77 -10.88 8.82 14.45
N TRP A 78 -10.59 10.09 14.71
CA TRP A 78 -11.57 11.06 15.18
C TRP A 78 -11.91 12.01 14.05
N ARG A 79 -13.12 11.88 13.48
CA ARG A 79 -13.63 12.79 12.45
C ARG A 79 -14.19 14.04 13.12
N TYR A 80 -13.95 15.19 12.50
CA TYR A 80 -14.48 16.47 12.93
C TYR A 80 -15.56 16.93 11.94
N GLU A 81 -16.75 17.22 12.47
CA GLU A 81 -17.86 17.77 11.69
C GLU A 81 -18.61 18.78 12.55
N ASN A 82 -18.83 19.99 12.03
CA ASN A 82 -19.63 21.04 12.67
C ASN A 82 -19.24 21.35 14.13
N GLY A 83 -17.94 21.39 14.45
CA GLY A 83 -17.47 21.68 15.81
C GLY A 83 -17.42 20.47 16.75
N VAL A 84 -17.82 19.30 16.28
CA VAL A 84 -17.95 18.09 17.10
C VAL A 84 -17.06 16.98 16.55
N VAL A 85 -16.45 16.21 17.45
CA VAL A 85 -15.69 15.01 17.06
C VAL A 85 -16.45 13.71 17.28
N THR A 86 -16.34 12.81 16.32
CA THR A 86 -16.91 11.46 16.39
C THR A 86 -15.86 10.41 16.05
N PRO A 87 -15.80 9.30 16.80
CA PRO A 87 -14.91 8.19 16.47
C PRO A 87 -15.45 7.47 15.23
N ALA A 88 -14.57 7.22 14.26
CA ALA A 88 -14.88 6.44 13.06
C ALA A 88 -13.92 5.24 12.97
N PRO A 89 -14.44 4.00 12.90
CA PRO A 89 -13.59 2.83 12.67
C PRO A 89 -12.97 2.91 11.28
N VAL A 90 -11.71 2.50 11.16
CA VAL A 90 -10.98 2.50 9.89
C VAL A 90 -10.29 1.17 9.65
N GLN A 91 -10.21 0.79 8.39
CA GLN A 91 -9.40 -0.35 7.98
C GLN A 91 -8.01 0.14 7.61
N VAL A 92 -7.01 -0.28 8.38
CA VAL A 92 -5.60 0.02 8.13
C VAL A 92 -5.01 -1.09 7.27
N GLY A 93 -4.37 -0.70 6.18
CA GLY A 93 -3.54 -1.58 5.35
C GLY A 93 -2.11 -1.59 5.87
N ARG A 94 -1.16 -1.16 5.04
CA ARG A 94 0.25 -1.04 5.44
C ARG A 94 0.52 0.19 6.31
N ILE A 95 1.43 0.01 7.26
CA ILE A 95 2.07 1.10 8.01
C ILE A 95 3.49 1.28 7.48
N THR A 96 3.85 2.52 7.18
CA THR A 96 5.13 2.94 6.58
C THR A 96 5.78 4.05 7.43
N GLN A 97 6.97 4.52 7.05
CA GLN A 97 7.59 5.65 7.74
C GLN A 97 6.83 6.97 7.48
N GLU A 98 6.16 7.07 6.33
CA GLU A 98 5.40 8.24 5.92
C GLU A 98 4.03 8.31 6.63
N GLY A 99 3.49 7.16 7.05
CA GLY A 99 2.20 7.08 7.73
C GLY A 99 1.51 5.72 7.59
N ALA A 100 0.24 5.68 7.96
CA ALA A 100 -0.62 4.52 7.80
C ALA A 100 -1.55 4.69 6.61
N LEU A 101 -1.64 3.65 5.79
CA LEU A 101 -2.55 3.61 4.66
C LEU A 101 -3.94 3.14 5.12
N ILE A 102 -4.96 3.98 4.91
CA ILE A 102 -6.35 3.68 5.24
C ILE A 102 -7.09 3.20 4.00
N LEU A 103 -7.57 1.96 4.05
CA LEU A 103 -8.27 1.28 2.96
C LEU A 103 -9.76 1.61 2.92
N SER A 104 -10.37 1.84 4.09
CA SER A 104 -11.80 2.16 4.22
C SER A 104 -12.12 2.86 5.54
N GLY A 105 -13.30 3.49 5.60
CA GLY A 105 -13.82 4.21 6.78
C GLY A 105 -13.67 5.73 6.73
N LEU A 106 -13.05 6.27 5.68
CA LEU A 106 -12.85 7.70 5.45
C LEU A 106 -12.98 8.05 3.97
N TRP A 107 -13.33 9.32 3.71
CA TRP A 107 -13.34 9.91 2.38
C TRP A 107 -12.38 11.07 2.25
N ALA A 108 -11.91 11.32 1.02
CA ALA A 108 -11.10 12.50 0.74
C ALA A 108 -11.91 13.77 1.06
N GLY A 109 -11.29 14.68 1.81
CA GLY A 109 -11.94 15.90 2.31
C GLY A 109 -12.47 15.79 3.73
N ASP A 110 -12.50 14.59 4.33
CA ASP A 110 -12.80 14.45 5.76
C ASP A 110 -11.76 15.19 6.61
N LEU A 111 -12.25 15.99 7.56
CA LEU A 111 -11.41 16.58 8.59
C LEU A 111 -11.22 15.58 9.73
N ILE A 112 -9.97 15.29 10.07
CA ILE A 112 -9.61 14.39 11.15
C ILE A 112 -8.75 15.10 12.19
N VAL A 113 -8.80 14.63 13.42
CA VAL A 113 -7.93 15.12 14.49
C VAL A 113 -6.61 14.35 14.47
N THR A 114 -5.49 15.06 14.54
CA THR A 114 -4.13 14.49 14.44
C THR A 114 -3.34 14.58 15.74
N SER A 115 -3.92 15.12 16.81
CA SER A 115 -3.26 15.39 18.10
C SER A 115 -4.24 15.36 19.26
N GLY A 116 -3.77 14.96 20.45
CA GLY A 116 -4.58 14.99 21.67
C GLY A 116 -5.70 13.96 21.74
N LEU A 117 -5.64 12.88 20.94
CA LEU A 117 -6.71 11.88 20.81
C LEU A 117 -7.20 11.31 22.15
N TYR A 118 -6.29 11.04 23.08
CA TYR A 118 -6.60 10.48 24.40
C TYR A 118 -7.55 11.33 25.26
N ARG A 119 -7.69 12.63 24.94
CA ARG A 119 -8.60 13.55 25.65
C ARG A 119 -10.00 13.57 25.04
N LEU A 120 -10.18 13.02 23.84
CA LEU A 120 -11.43 13.10 23.12
C LEU A 120 -12.47 12.13 23.68
N ARG A 121 -13.72 12.55 23.59
CA ARG A 121 -14.92 11.75 23.90
C ARG A 121 -15.90 11.86 22.73
N PRO A 122 -16.70 10.82 22.46
CA PRO A 122 -17.70 10.87 21.41
C PRO A 122 -18.66 12.05 21.63
N GLY A 123 -18.89 12.87 20.60
CA GLY A 123 -19.79 14.03 20.69
C GLY A 123 -19.19 15.24 21.40
N GLN A 124 -17.88 15.23 21.70
CA GLN A 124 -17.22 16.36 22.33
C GLN A 124 -17.11 17.54 21.36
N ALA A 125 -17.55 18.71 21.80
CA ALA A 125 -17.31 19.97 21.11
C ALA A 125 -15.83 20.36 21.26
N VAL A 126 -15.18 20.69 20.13
CA VAL A 126 -13.78 21.08 20.09
C VAL A 126 -13.58 22.25 19.15
N ASP A 127 -12.72 23.18 19.55
CA ASP A 127 -12.18 24.22 18.66
C ASP A 127 -10.89 23.68 18.06
N ILE A 128 -10.87 23.45 16.74
CA ILE A 128 -9.71 22.88 16.06
C ILE A 128 -8.91 23.98 15.36
N GLN A 129 -7.59 23.86 15.44
CA GLN A 129 -6.67 24.62 14.60
C GLN A 129 -6.36 23.78 13.36
N ILE A 130 -6.78 24.25 12.18
CA ILE A 130 -6.55 23.54 10.93
C ILE A 130 -5.07 23.66 10.59
N GLN A 131 -4.34 22.54 10.68
CA GLN A 131 -2.97 22.46 10.16
C GLN A 131 -3.00 21.97 8.72
N ASN A 132 -2.74 22.87 7.77
CA ASN A 132 -2.48 22.47 6.39
C ASN A 132 -1.11 21.80 6.34
N GLN A 133 -1.07 20.49 6.15
CA GLN A 133 0.17 19.78 5.82
C GLN A 133 0.51 20.07 4.35
N GLY A 134 1.20 21.18 4.13
CA GLY A 134 1.77 21.55 2.86
C GLY A 134 3.07 22.32 3.07
N GLN A 135 4.18 21.59 3.08
CA GLN A 135 5.47 21.96 2.48
C GLN A 135 6.25 20.68 2.14
#